data_AF-A0A919UP98-F1
#
_entry.id   AF-A0A919UP98-F1
#
_cell.length_a   1.000
_cell.length_b   1.000
_cell.length_c   1.000
_cell.angle_alpha   90.00
_cell.angle_beta   90.00
_cell.angle_gamma   90.00
#
_symmetry.space_group_name_H-M   'P 1'
#
loop_
_entity.id
_entity.type
_entity.pdbx_description
1 polymer ?
#
loop_
_entity_poly.entity_id
_entity_poly.type
_entity_poly.pdbx_seq_one_letter_code
_entity_poly.pdbx_strand_id
1 'polypeptide(L)'
;MTTTMDRADAVKQIAGHLASRDRWIITAPPDALHALSQALTELPECTAYIDAGIPTVMCTEAAEVLQVADAVVEATAVIMVPKTVAPADLAKVVRQHVPDDGTRDVIVLRTGRGRQICWPVIFVDALALVDPRSAAALRAQTNVS
;
A
#
# COMPACT_ATOMS: atom_id res chain seq x y z
N MET A 1 -11.66 -3.91 11.72
CA MET A 1 -11.15 -5.16 12.33
C MET A 1 -9.63 -5.25 12.17
N THR A 2 -8.89 -5.88 13.10
CA THR A 2 -7.43 -6.09 12.98
C THR A 2 -7.08 -7.57 13.18
N THR A 3 -6.34 -8.15 12.25
CA THR A 3 -5.93 -9.55 12.26
C THR A 3 -4.49 -9.71 11.79
N THR A 4 -3.89 -10.84 12.10
CA THR A 4 -2.62 -11.27 11.50
C THR A 4 -2.89 -12.44 10.56
N MET A 5 -2.19 -12.48 9.43
CA MET A 5 -2.28 -13.57 8.47
C MET A 5 -0.91 -13.94 7.91
N ASP A 6 -0.82 -15.11 7.30
CA ASP A 6 0.38 -15.53 6.60
C ASP A 6 0.65 -14.58 5.43
N ARG A 7 1.92 -14.21 5.25
CA ARG A 7 2.33 -13.30 4.17
C ARG A 7 1.91 -13.83 2.79
N ALA A 8 1.95 -15.14 2.58
CA ALA A 8 1.53 -15.74 1.32
C ALA A 8 0.04 -15.51 1.01
N ASP A 9 -0.82 -15.48 2.03
CA ASP A 9 -2.24 -15.22 1.84
C ASP A 9 -2.54 -13.74 1.66
N ALA A 10 -1.83 -12.87 2.37
CA ALA A 10 -1.88 -11.43 2.11
C ALA A 10 -1.46 -11.10 0.67
N VAL A 11 -0.39 -11.72 0.17
CA VAL A 11 0.05 -11.59 -1.23
C VAL A 11 -1.05 -12.00 -2.21
N LYS A 12 -1.75 -13.12 -1.98
CA LYS A 12 -2.87 -13.55 -2.83
C LYS A 12 -4.05 -12.57 -2.79
N GLN A 13 -4.39 -12.03 -1.62
CA GLN A 13 -5.47 -11.03 -1.50
C GLN A 13 -5.14 -9.74 -2.26
N ILE A 14 -3.93 -9.22 -2.06
CA ILE A 14 -3.42 -8.04 -2.78
C ILE A 14 -3.43 -8.28 -4.29
N ALA A 15 -2.99 -9.46 -4.74
CA ALA A 15 -3.01 -9.85 -6.14
C ALA A 15 -4.44 -9.93 -6.70
N GLY A 16 -5.40 -10.41 -5.91
CA GLY A 16 -6.81 -10.40 -6.27
C GLY A 16 -7.32 -8.99 -6.60
N HIS A 17 -7.02 -8.01 -5.73
CA HIS A 17 -7.39 -6.61 -5.95
C HIS A 17 -6.65 -5.96 -7.13
N LEU A 18 -5.38 -6.30 -7.33
CA LEU A 18 -4.62 -5.88 -8.52
C LEU A 18 -5.26 -6.39 -9.81
N ALA A 19 -5.72 -7.63 -9.83
CA ALA A 19 -6.33 -8.26 -11.01
C ALA A 19 -7.74 -7.74 -11.29
N SER A 20 -8.58 -7.56 -10.25
CA SER A 20 -9.95 -7.06 -10.37
C SER A 20 -10.01 -5.55 -10.65
N ARG A 21 -8.97 -4.81 -10.26
CA ARG A 21 -8.90 -3.35 -10.35
C ARG A 21 -10.08 -2.66 -9.65
N ASP A 22 -10.61 -3.27 -8.59
CA ASP A 22 -11.76 -2.78 -7.83
C ASP A 22 -11.39 -1.74 -6.76
N ARG A 23 -10.10 -1.65 -6.42
CA ARG A 23 -9.57 -0.75 -5.39
C ARG A 23 -8.44 0.13 -5.91
N TRP A 24 -8.30 1.31 -5.32
CA TRP A 24 -7.07 2.07 -5.32
C TRP A 24 -6.08 1.39 -4.37
N ILE A 25 -4.82 1.32 -4.78
CA ILE A 25 -3.74 0.66 -4.05
C ILE A 25 -2.69 1.69 -3.74
N ILE A 26 -2.48 1.99 -2.47
CA ILE A 26 -1.48 2.92 -1.99
C ILE A 26 -0.30 2.11 -1.43
N THR A 27 0.90 2.35 -1.92
CA THR A 27 2.12 1.80 -1.30
C THR A 27 2.76 2.87 -0.43
N ALA A 28 3.00 2.54 0.84
CA ALA A 28 3.55 3.48 1.82
C ALA A 28 4.90 2.98 2.38
N PRO A 29 5.96 3.81 2.32
CA PRO A 29 7.19 3.56 3.07
C PRO A 29 6.99 3.77 4.57
N PRO A 30 7.93 3.34 5.42
CA PRO A 30 7.82 3.46 6.88
C PRO A 30 7.57 4.91 7.33
N ASP A 31 8.36 5.85 6.80
CA ASP A 31 8.30 7.27 7.17
C ASP A 31 7.01 8.01 6.73
N ALA A 32 6.17 7.38 5.91
CA ALA A 32 4.88 7.93 5.49
C ALA A 32 3.70 7.41 6.33
N LEU A 33 3.87 6.33 7.11
CA LEU A 33 2.77 5.64 7.79
C LEU A 33 2.04 6.55 8.80
N HIS A 34 2.78 7.33 9.58
CA HIS A 34 2.19 8.25 10.56
C HIS A 34 1.33 9.36 9.92
N ALA A 35 1.84 9.99 8.86
CA ALA A 35 1.09 11.04 8.17
C ALA A 35 -0.14 10.45 7.45
N LEU A 36 0.01 9.25 6.91
CA LEU A 36 -1.06 8.56 6.21
C LEU A 36 -2.15 8.07 7.17
N SER A 37 -1.82 7.63 8.38
CA SER A 37 -2.80 7.15 9.36
C SER A 37 -3.83 8.24 9.69
N GLN A 38 -3.38 9.47 9.92
CA GLN A 38 -4.27 10.60 10.20
C GLN A 38 -5.20 10.87 9.02
N ALA A 39 -4.65 10.89 7.80
CA ALA A 39 -5.42 11.15 6.60
C ALA A 39 -6.43 10.03 6.27
N LEU A 40 -6.09 8.77 6.54
CA LEU A 40 -6.97 7.63 6.28
C LEU A 40 -8.19 7.57 7.19
N THR A 41 -8.15 8.17 8.40
CA THR A 41 -9.34 8.27 9.27
C THR A 41 -10.50 9.06 8.64
N GLU A 42 -10.23 9.85 7.62
CA GLU A 42 -11.26 10.60 6.87
C GLU A 42 -11.95 9.73 5.81
N LEU A 43 -11.42 8.53 5.50
CA LEU A 43 -12.00 7.62 4.51
C LEU A 43 -12.97 6.62 5.16
N PRO A 44 -14.12 6.34 4.51
CA PRO A 44 -15.17 5.50 5.08
C PRO A 44 -14.79 4.01 5.13
N GLU A 45 -13.91 3.55 4.23
CA GLU A 45 -13.47 2.16 4.17
C GLU A 45 -12.05 2.09 3.60
N CYS A 46 -11.15 1.46 4.33
CA CYS A 46 -9.84 1.07 3.81
C CYS A 46 -9.35 -0.20 4.50
N THR A 47 -8.43 -0.91 3.85
CA THR A 47 -7.75 -2.06 4.43
C THR A 47 -6.25 -1.91 4.22
N ALA A 48 -5.49 -1.92 5.30
CA ALA A 48 -4.03 -1.84 5.27
C ALA A 48 -3.40 -3.20 5.56
N TYR A 49 -2.44 -3.59 4.73
CA TYR A 49 -1.56 -4.72 4.92
C TYR A 49 -0.18 -4.19 5.31
N ILE A 50 0.22 -4.43 6.55
CA ILE A 50 1.45 -3.91 7.16
C ILE A 50 2.47 -5.05 7.21
N ASP A 51 3.58 -4.86 6.51
CA ASP A 51 4.67 -5.83 6.34
C ASP A 51 5.95 -5.32 7.00
N ALA A 52 6.41 -6.05 8.01
CA ALA A 52 7.64 -5.81 8.75
C ALA A 52 8.79 -6.74 8.33
N GLY A 53 8.67 -7.43 7.20
CA GLY A 53 9.68 -8.37 6.70
C GLY A 53 9.68 -9.73 7.43
N ILE A 54 8.64 -10.03 8.20
CA ILE A 54 8.45 -11.30 8.90
C ILE A 54 7.43 -12.19 8.15
N PRO A 55 7.29 -13.50 8.48
CA PRO A 55 6.38 -14.39 7.77
C PRO A 55 4.88 -14.05 7.89
N THR A 56 4.52 -13.21 8.86
CA THR A 56 3.15 -12.75 9.09
C THR A 56 2.98 -11.28 8.71
N VAL A 57 1.77 -10.95 8.25
CA VAL A 57 1.36 -9.61 7.85
C VAL A 57 0.18 -9.21 8.72
N MET A 58 0.21 -7.98 9.23
CA MET A 58 -0.93 -7.42 9.94
C MET A 58 -1.90 -6.82 8.92
N CYS A 59 -3.15 -7.23 8.97
CA CYS A 59 -4.24 -6.73 8.14
C CYS A 59 -5.23 -5.97 9.03
N THR A 60 -5.57 -4.73 8.66
CA THR A 60 -6.43 -3.89 9.48
C THR A 60 -7.26 -2.91 8.67
N GLU A 61 -8.46 -2.62 9.17
CA GLU A 61 -9.29 -1.50 8.69
C GLU A 61 -9.16 -0.26 9.59
N ALA A 62 -8.46 -0.39 10.72
CA ALA A 62 -8.28 0.68 11.69
C ALA A 62 -7.03 1.48 11.32
N ALA A 63 -7.21 2.70 10.80
CA ALA A 63 -6.12 3.55 10.35
C ALA A 63 -5.10 3.85 11.46
N GLU A 64 -5.53 3.90 12.72
CA GLU A 64 -4.69 4.19 13.89
C GLU A 64 -3.60 3.14 14.10
N VAL A 65 -3.80 1.92 13.60
CA VAL A 65 -2.82 0.82 13.69
C VAL A 65 -1.56 1.11 12.87
N LEU A 66 -1.65 1.92 11.81
CA LEU A 66 -0.50 2.36 11.02
C LEU A 66 0.45 3.24 11.83
N GLN A 67 -0.08 4.08 12.73
CA GLN A 67 0.73 4.91 13.62
C GLN A 67 1.50 4.05 14.63
N VAL A 68 0.90 2.97 15.12
CA VAL A 68 1.58 2.04 16.04
C VAL A 68 2.68 1.28 15.29
N ALA A 69 2.42 0.87 14.05
CA ALA A 69 3.43 0.23 13.21
C ALA A 69 4.67 1.14 13.06
N ASP A 70 4.49 2.39 12.63
CA ASP A 70 5.56 3.40 12.50
C ASP A 70 6.41 3.55 13.79
N ALA A 71 5.76 3.57 14.95
CA ALA A 71 6.43 3.81 16.23
C ALA A 71 7.19 2.60 16.78
N VAL A 72 6.80 1.37 16.41
CA VAL A 72 7.27 0.14 17.06
C VAL A 72 8.17 -0.69 16.13
N VAL A 73 7.91 -0.68 14.82
CA VAL A 73 8.61 -1.51 13.84
C VAL A 73 8.79 -0.74 12.54
N GLU A 74 9.99 -0.79 11.95
CA GLU A 74 10.19 -0.26 10.60
C GLU A 74 9.43 -1.14 9.58
N ALA A 75 8.20 -0.74 9.27
CA ALA A 75 7.26 -1.50 8.46
C ALA A 75 6.87 -0.72 7.20
N THR A 76 6.55 -1.44 6.14
CA THR A 76 5.92 -0.88 4.94
C THR A 76 4.45 -1.25 4.91
N ALA A 77 3.64 -0.51 4.16
CA ALA A 77 2.23 -0.86 4.01
C ALA A 77 1.74 -0.82 2.57
N VAL A 78 0.77 -1.68 2.30
CA VAL A 78 -0.10 -1.61 1.12
C VAL A 78 -1.51 -1.33 1.62
N ILE A 79 -2.09 -0.20 1.22
CA ILE A 79 -3.43 0.21 1.63
C ILE A 79 -4.37 0.11 0.44
N MET A 80 -5.49 -0.56 0.66
CA MET A 80 -6.55 -0.75 -0.30
C MET A 80 -7.71 0.18 0.04
N VAL A 81 -8.12 0.99 -0.92
CA VAL A 81 -9.27 1.90 -0.80
C VAL A 81 -10.26 1.56 -1.90
N PRO A 82 -11.55 1.29 -1.62
CA PRO A 82 -12.54 1.02 -2.65
C PRO A 82 -12.60 2.13 -3.70
N LYS A 83 -12.83 1.79 -4.97
CA LYS A 83 -13.08 2.79 -6.02
C LYS A 83 -14.39 3.56 -5.89
N THR A 84 -15.24 3.20 -4.92
CA THR A 84 -16.39 4.04 -4.51
C THR A 84 -15.95 5.34 -3.81
N VAL A 85 -14.71 5.41 -3.31
CA VAL A 85 -14.10 6.66 -2.83
C VAL A 85 -13.71 7.51 -4.03
N ALA A 86 -14.17 8.77 -4.03
CA ALA A 86 -13.90 9.71 -5.10
C ALA A 86 -12.39 10.00 -5.23
N PRO A 87 -11.84 10.09 -6.46
CA PRO A 87 -10.43 10.42 -6.68
C PRO A 87 -9.99 11.71 -5.98
N ALA A 88 -10.87 12.71 -5.89
CA ALA A 88 -10.60 13.97 -5.23
C ALA A 88 -10.37 13.83 -3.71
N ASP A 89 -11.09 12.93 -3.05
CA ASP A 89 -10.91 12.67 -1.61
C ASP A 89 -9.65 11.85 -1.38
N LEU A 90 -9.39 10.87 -2.24
CA LEU A 90 -8.13 10.14 -2.22
C LEU A 90 -6.93 11.06 -2.44
N ALA A 91 -7.02 12.01 -3.38
CA ALA A 91 -5.97 12.98 -3.68
C ALA A 91 -5.62 13.86 -2.46
N LYS A 92 -6.61 14.21 -1.61
CA LYS A 92 -6.36 14.91 -0.34
C LYS A 92 -5.57 14.03 0.63
N VAL A 93 -5.92 12.76 0.71
CA VAL A 93 -5.26 11.78 1.60
C VAL A 93 -3.80 11.56 1.21
N VAL A 94 -3.55 11.27 -0.07
CA VAL A 94 -2.19 10.96 -0.56
C VAL A 94 -1.38 12.20 -0.94
N ARG A 95 -2.00 13.39 -0.91
CA ARG A 95 -1.39 14.68 -1.27
C ARG A 95 -0.73 14.68 -2.65
N GLN A 96 -1.33 13.97 -3.60
CA GLN A 96 -0.88 13.86 -4.98
C GLN A 96 -2.07 13.76 -5.93
N HIS A 97 -1.84 14.07 -7.20
CA HIS A 97 -2.89 13.95 -8.22
C HIS A 97 -3.28 12.48 -8.44
N VAL A 98 -4.59 12.21 -8.35
CA VAL A 98 -5.22 10.93 -8.70
C VAL A 98 -6.04 11.16 -9.97
N PRO A 99 -5.75 10.48 -11.08
CA PRO A 99 -6.49 10.64 -12.33
C PRO A 99 -7.95 10.18 -12.18
N ASP A 100 -8.89 10.99 -12.67
CA ASP A 100 -10.32 10.67 -12.66
C ASP A 100 -10.71 9.61 -13.70
N ASP A 101 -9.84 9.35 -14.67
CA ASP A 101 -10.07 8.42 -15.78
C ASP A 101 -9.80 6.95 -15.42
N GLY A 102 -9.38 6.66 -14.18
CA GLY A 102 -9.08 5.31 -13.70
C GLY A 102 -7.89 4.65 -14.41
N THR A 103 -7.06 5.41 -15.14
CA THR A 103 -5.89 4.89 -15.85
C THR A 103 -4.80 4.39 -14.91
N ARG A 104 -4.82 4.83 -13.64
CA ARG A 104 -3.87 4.42 -12.60
C ARG A 104 -4.60 3.95 -11.36
N ASP A 105 -4.34 2.73 -10.94
CA ASP A 105 -4.91 2.19 -9.70
C ASP A 105 -3.89 2.09 -8.57
N VAL A 106 -2.61 2.31 -8.89
CA VAL A 106 -1.51 2.23 -7.94
C VAL A 106 -0.94 3.62 -7.69
N ILE A 107 -0.95 4.01 -6.42
CA ILE A 107 -0.44 5.26 -5.87
C ILE A 107 0.79 4.94 -5.03
N VAL A 108 1.90 5.59 -5.35
CA VAL A 108 3.20 5.28 -4.75
C VAL A 108 3.67 6.48 -3.94
N LEU A 109 3.63 6.35 -2.61
CA LEU A 109 4.16 7.39 -1.74
C LEU A 109 5.68 7.35 -1.75
N ARG A 110 6.28 8.55 -1.68
CA ARG A 110 7.74 8.74 -1.69
C ARG A 110 8.23 9.03 -0.28
N THR A 111 9.47 8.62 0.02
CA THR A 111 10.09 8.92 1.31
C THR A 111 10.38 10.42 1.45
N GLY A 112 10.35 10.92 2.68
CA GLY A 112 10.56 12.33 3.00
C GLY A 112 12.00 12.82 2.78
N ARG A 113 12.98 11.90 2.64
CA ARG A 113 14.41 12.22 2.47
C ARG A 113 14.90 12.24 1.01
N GLY A 114 14.07 11.88 0.05
CA GLY A 114 14.46 11.89 -1.36
C GLY A 114 13.38 11.33 -2.25
N ARG A 115 13.46 11.61 -3.56
CA ARG A 115 12.52 11.13 -4.59
C ARG A 115 12.47 9.60 -4.75
N GLN A 116 13.09 8.84 -3.84
CA GLN A 116 13.21 7.41 -3.95
C GLN A 116 11.86 6.77 -3.64
N ILE A 117 11.41 5.98 -4.60
CA ILE A 117 10.23 5.15 -4.47
C ILE A 117 10.64 3.92 -3.66
N CYS A 118 9.94 3.68 -2.54
CA CYS A 118 10.01 2.41 -1.84
C CYS A 118 8.85 1.55 -2.32
N TRP A 119 9.16 0.38 -2.89
CA TRP A 119 8.16 -0.62 -3.23
C TRP A 119 8.11 -1.67 -2.10
N PRO A 120 6.99 -1.76 -1.34
CA PRO A 120 6.82 -2.82 -0.36
C PRO A 120 7.01 -4.19 -1.03
N VAL A 121 7.81 -5.07 -0.42
CA VAL A 121 8.11 -6.38 -1.04
C VAL A 121 6.83 -7.18 -1.25
N ILE A 122 5.90 -7.13 -0.29
CA ILE A 122 4.59 -7.74 -0.41
C ILE A 122 3.78 -7.26 -1.63
N PHE A 123 3.89 -5.97 -2.00
CA PHE A 123 3.26 -5.44 -3.21
C PHE A 123 3.91 -6.03 -4.47
N VAL A 124 5.24 -6.07 -4.52
CA VAL A 124 5.99 -6.61 -5.67
C VAL A 124 5.72 -8.11 -5.84
N ASP A 125 5.60 -8.85 -4.74
CA ASP A 125 5.25 -10.26 -4.75
C ASP A 125 3.81 -10.49 -5.26
N ALA A 126 2.87 -9.66 -4.85
CA ALA A 126 1.49 -9.70 -5.36
C ALA A 126 1.42 -9.32 -6.84
N LEU A 127 2.15 -8.29 -7.26
CA LEU A 127 2.27 -7.90 -8.66
C LEU A 127 2.87 -9.03 -9.50
N ALA A 128 3.81 -9.82 -8.96
CA ALA A 128 4.38 -10.95 -9.68
C ALA A 128 3.37 -12.05 -10.02
N LEU A 129 2.22 -12.10 -9.33
CA LEU A 129 1.13 -13.03 -9.64
C LEU A 129 0.22 -12.53 -10.77
N VAL A 130 0.19 -11.21 -11.03
CA VAL A 130 -0.73 -10.57 -12.00
C VAL A 130 0.02 -10.09 -13.24
N ASP A 131 1.16 -9.42 -13.05
CA ASP A 131 2.07 -8.97 -14.10
C ASP A 131 3.54 -9.28 -13.69
N PRO A 132 4.01 -10.51 -13.98
CA PRO A 132 5.36 -10.94 -13.67
C PRO A 132 6.45 -10.06 -14.29
N ARG A 133 6.18 -9.44 -15.46
CA ARG A 133 7.15 -8.60 -16.17
C ARG A 133 7.37 -7.29 -15.44
N SER A 134 6.28 -6.61 -15.07
CA SER A 134 6.37 -5.38 -14.29
C SER A 134 6.99 -5.63 -12.92
N ALA A 135 6.64 -6.72 -12.24
CA ALA A 135 7.27 -7.09 -10.96
C ALA A 135 8.79 -7.30 -11.10
N ALA A 136 9.25 -8.00 -12.15
CA ALA A 136 10.67 -8.17 -12.42
C ALA A 136 11.38 -6.83 -12.66
N ALA A 137 10.75 -5.92 -13.41
CA ALA A 137 11.28 -4.58 -13.65
C ALA A 137 11.38 -3.75 -12.35
N LEU A 138 10.42 -3.88 -11.44
CA LEU A 138 10.48 -3.22 -10.12
C LEU A 138 11.61 -3.79 -9.25
N ARG A 139 11.76 -5.12 -9.18
CA ARG A 139 12.88 -5.75 -8.43
C ARG A 139 14.25 -5.29 -8.95
N ALA A 140 14.39 -5.13 -10.26
CA ALA A 140 15.62 -4.62 -10.85
C ALA A 140 15.93 -3.16 -10.48
N GLN A 141 14.91 -2.33 -10.21
CA GLN A 141 15.09 -0.94 -9.77
C GLN A 141 15.52 -0.88 -8.28
N THR A 142 14.98 -1.77 -7.45
CA THR A 142 15.28 -1.80 -6.01
C THR A 142 16.67 -2.36 -5.70
N ASN A 143 17.19 -3.28 -6.53
CA ASN A 143 18.52 -3.89 -6.34
C ASN A 143 19.71 -3.00 -6.78
N VAL A 144 19.45 -1.79 -7.28
CA VAL A 144 20.47 -0.86 -7.82
C VAL A 144 20.71 0.32 -6.87
N SER A 145 20.14 0.29 -5.65
CA SER A 145 20.29 1.34 -4.64
C SER A 145 21.24 0.95 -3.51
#